data_AF-A0A8J5GR99-F1
#
_entry.id   AF-A0A8J5GR99-F1
#
_cell.length_a   1.000
_cell.length_b   1.000
_cell.length_c   1.000
_cell.angle_alpha   90.00
_cell.angle_beta   90.00
_cell.angle_gamma   90.00
#
_symmetry.space_group_name_H-M   'P 1'
#
loop_
_entity.id
_entity.type
_entity.pdbx_description
1 polymer ?
#
loop_
_entity_poly.entity_id
_entity_poly.type
_entity_poly.pdbx_seq_one_letter_code
_entity_poly.pdbx_strand_id
1 'polypeptide(L)'
;MTIVDSLEISYVVHGNEVKTHRIGGSGGQSHEFKLLPGEYINSVVGSVKTFRGETCIAKLEFKTNLGKKHGPFGKGGGIEFTVPVVEGQIVGFFGQSGSFLNGIGVYLAPN
;
A
#
# COMPACT_ATOMS: atom_id res chain seq x y z
N MET A 1 -11.37 -16.38 -3.05
CA MET A 1 -10.74 -15.23 -3.74
C MET A 1 -10.29 -14.24 -2.68
N THR A 2 -9.05 -13.76 -2.73
CA THR A 2 -8.45 -12.89 -1.70
C THR A 2 -8.28 -11.48 -2.23
N ILE A 3 -8.50 -10.49 -1.38
CA ILE A 3 -8.29 -9.05 -1.63
C ILE A 3 -7.29 -8.51 -0.59
N VAL A 4 -7.03 -7.21 -0.59
CA VAL A 4 -6.25 -6.56 0.47
C VAL A 4 -7.19 -6.20 1.61
N ASP A 5 -7.05 -6.89 2.76
CA ASP A 5 -7.87 -6.65 3.94
C ASP A 5 -7.56 -5.31 4.61
N SER A 6 -6.27 -4.98 4.76
CA SER A 6 -5.85 -3.71 5.36
C SER A 6 -4.44 -3.29 4.97
N LEU A 7 -4.12 -2.03 5.25
CA LEU A 7 -2.79 -1.43 5.16
C LEU A 7 -2.44 -0.74 6.49
N GLU A 8 -1.23 -0.94 6.97
CA GLU A 8 -0.68 -0.26 8.14
C GLU A 8 0.77 0.14 7.83
N ILE A 9 1.19 1.31 8.32
CA ILE A 9 2.51 1.87 8.03
C ILE A 9 3.20 2.20 9.33
N SER A 10 4.48 1.88 9.41
CA SER A 10 5.36 2.33 10.49
C SER A 10 6.38 3.33 9.94
N TYR A 11 6.63 4.37 10.69
CA TYR A 11 7.67 5.38 10.45
C TYR A 11 8.69 5.35 11.57
N VAL A 12 9.92 5.76 11.28
CA VAL A 12 10.90 6.08 12.33
C VAL A 12 10.96 7.58 12.50
N VAL A 13 10.53 8.07 13.66
CA VAL A 13 10.53 9.50 14.02
C VAL A 13 11.44 9.68 15.24
N HIS A 14 12.52 10.46 15.10
CA HIS A 14 13.55 10.65 16.13
C HIS A 14 14.09 9.32 16.70
N GLY A 15 14.28 8.31 15.85
CA GLY A 15 14.77 6.99 16.26
C GLY A 15 13.71 6.06 16.86
N ASN A 16 12.47 6.52 17.03
CA ASN A 16 11.38 5.71 17.56
C ASN A 16 10.44 5.24 16.44
N GLU A 17 10.02 3.98 16.49
CA GLU A 17 9.01 3.47 15.58
C GLU A 17 7.62 3.98 15.99
N VAL A 18 6.95 4.66 15.04
CA VAL A 18 5.59 5.18 15.17
C VAL A 18 4.73 4.50 14.13
N LYS A 19 3.68 3.81 14.59
CA LYS A 19 2.75 3.08 13.74
C LYS A 19 1.49 3.91 13.48
N THR A 20 1.06 3.97 12.23
CA THR A 20 -0.19 4.65 11.85
C THR A 20 -1.41 3.83 12.24
N HIS A 21 -2.58 4.45 12.20
CA HIS A 21 -3.83 3.71 12.24
C HIS A 21 -3.92 2.76 11.03
N ARG A 22 -4.35 1.51 11.28
CA ARG A 22 -4.66 0.52 10.24
C ARG A 22 -5.85 0.95 9.39
N ILE A 23 -5.71 0.92 8.08
CA ILE A 23 -6.77 1.23 7.13
C ILE A 23 -7.34 -0.08 6.60
N GLY A 24 -8.56 -0.44 7.01
CA GLY A 24 -9.27 -1.66 6.58
C GLY A 24 -9.60 -2.60 7.73
N GLY A 25 -9.90 -3.85 7.39
CA GLY A 25 -10.36 -4.88 8.33
C GLY A 25 -9.24 -5.58 9.10
N SER A 26 -9.62 -6.50 10.00
CA SER A 26 -8.70 -7.32 10.80
C SER A 26 -8.42 -8.70 10.19
N GLY A 27 -8.89 -8.95 8.96
CA GLY A 27 -8.71 -10.22 8.26
C GLY A 27 -7.37 -10.34 7.55
N GLY A 28 -7.26 -11.39 6.72
CA GLY A 28 -6.07 -11.64 5.90
C GLY A 28 -4.87 -12.19 6.66
N GLN A 29 -3.77 -12.37 5.94
CA GLN A 29 -2.45 -12.69 6.52
C GLN A 29 -1.57 -11.45 6.46
N SER A 30 -0.98 -11.10 7.60
CA SER A 30 -0.06 -9.96 7.68
C SER A 30 1.24 -10.24 6.94
N HIS A 31 1.67 -9.28 6.13
CA HIS A 31 2.97 -9.27 5.48
C HIS A 31 3.61 -7.90 5.75
N GLU A 32 4.86 -7.90 6.20
CA GLU A 32 5.62 -6.69 6.48
C GLU A 32 6.88 -6.68 5.61
N PHE A 33 7.24 -5.51 5.09
CA PHE A 33 8.56 -5.27 4.51
C PHE A 33 9.12 -3.95 5.03
N LYS A 34 10.43 -3.92 5.23
CA LYS A 34 11.15 -2.73 5.70
C LYS A 34 12.04 -2.20 4.58
N LEU A 35 12.02 -0.89 4.41
CA LEU A 35 12.91 -0.20 3.47
C LEU A 35 14.31 -0.08 4.09
N LEU A 36 15.34 -0.23 3.26
CA LEU A 36 16.72 0.03 3.64
C LEU A 36 16.99 1.55 3.81
N PRO A 37 18.09 1.95 4.48
CA PRO A 37 18.51 3.34 4.47
C PRO A 37 18.65 3.89 3.04
N GLY A 38 17.95 5.00 2.73
CA GLY A 38 17.92 5.61 1.40
C GLY A 38 17.03 4.89 0.37
N GLU A 39 16.36 3.80 0.75
CA GLU A 39 15.34 3.16 -0.07
C GLU A 39 13.99 3.85 0.13
N TYR A 40 13.32 4.19 -0.96
CA TYR A 40 12.00 4.81 -0.95
C TYR A 40 11.10 4.19 -2.01
N ILE A 41 9.80 4.23 -1.75
CA ILE A 41 8.79 3.74 -2.69
C ILE A 41 8.61 4.79 -3.79
N ASN A 42 8.72 4.37 -5.05
CA ASN A 42 8.56 5.23 -6.23
C ASN A 42 7.42 4.76 -7.15
N SER A 43 6.78 3.63 -6.85
CA SER A 43 5.58 3.21 -7.57
C SER A 43 4.69 2.30 -6.75
N VAL A 44 3.39 2.48 -6.92
CA VAL A 44 2.35 1.56 -6.45
C VAL A 44 1.63 1.02 -7.67
N VAL A 45 1.59 -0.29 -7.80
CA VAL A 45 0.74 -0.98 -8.79
C VAL A 45 -0.37 -1.67 -8.01
N GLY A 46 -1.59 -1.61 -8.51
CA GLY A 46 -2.69 -2.28 -7.85
C GLY A 46 -3.86 -2.55 -8.77
N SER A 47 -4.90 -3.13 -8.21
CA SER A 47 -6.17 -3.28 -8.91
C SER A 47 -7.34 -3.14 -7.95
N VAL A 48 -8.49 -2.77 -8.49
CA VAL A 48 -9.75 -2.61 -7.75
C VAL A 48 -10.82 -3.53 -8.31
N LYS A 49 -11.65 -4.10 -7.44
CA LYS A 49 -12.82 -4.88 -7.85
C LYS A 49 -13.92 -4.83 -6.80
N THR A 50 -15.13 -5.17 -7.21
CA THR A 50 -16.22 -5.42 -6.26
C THR A 50 -15.98 -6.76 -5.55
N PHE A 51 -15.96 -6.74 -4.23
CA PHE A 51 -15.87 -7.93 -3.38
C PHE A 51 -16.90 -7.81 -2.26
N ARG A 52 -17.81 -8.80 -2.17
CA ARG A 52 -18.89 -8.83 -1.16
C ARG A 52 -19.75 -7.55 -1.11
N GLY A 53 -19.98 -6.93 -2.27
CA GLY A 53 -20.81 -5.72 -2.39
C GLY A 53 -20.05 -4.41 -2.18
N GLU A 54 -18.76 -4.46 -1.82
CA GLU A 54 -17.92 -3.28 -1.63
C GLU A 54 -16.90 -3.15 -2.77
N THR A 55 -16.56 -1.92 -3.19
CA THR A 55 -15.39 -1.68 -4.04
C THR A 55 -14.14 -1.76 -3.17
N CYS A 56 -13.24 -2.69 -3.48
CA CYS A 56 -12.05 -2.98 -2.68
C CYS A 56 -10.78 -2.97 -3.52
N ILE A 57 -9.67 -2.63 -2.87
CA ILE A 57 -8.33 -2.88 -3.37
C ILE A 57 -8.11 -4.40 -3.43
N ALA A 58 -7.97 -4.93 -4.63
CA ALA A 58 -7.82 -6.37 -4.88
C ALA A 58 -6.36 -6.82 -4.91
N LYS A 59 -5.45 -5.91 -5.25
CA LYS A 59 -4.01 -6.13 -5.30
C LYS A 59 -3.23 -4.86 -4.97
N LEU A 60 -2.10 -5.00 -4.29
CA LEU A 60 -1.06 -3.97 -4.18
C LEU A 60 0.33 -4.58 -4.39
N GLU A 61 1.16 -3.91 -5.16
CA GLU A 61 2.60 -4.14 -5.28
C GLU A 61 3.31 -2.79 -5.15
N PHE A 62 4.31 -2.72 -4.30
CA PHE A 62 5.14 -1.53 -4.09
C PHE A 62 6.49 -1.72 -4.76
N LYS A 63 6.97 -0.71 -5.49
CA LYS A 63 8.30 -0.71 -6.11
C LYS A 63 9.15 0.39 -5.50
N THR A 64 10.45 0.12 -5.39
CA THR A 64 11.41 1.05 -4.78
C THR A 64 12.41 1.60 -5.80
N ASN A 65 13.08 2.70 -5.45
CA ASN A 65 14.20 3.26 -6.21
C ASN A 65 15.36 2.28 -6.41
N LEU A 66 15.48 1.26 -5.56
CA LEU A 66 16.47 0.19 -5.70
C LEU A 66 16.02 -0.94 -6.64
N GLY A 67 14.88 -0.80 -7.33
CA GLY A 67 14.33 -1.81 -8.23
C GLY A 67 13.68 -3.00 -7.52
N LYS A 68 13.52 -2.96 -6.19
CA LYS A 68 12.83 -4.02 -5.45
C LYS A 68 11.33 -3.94 -5.67
N LYS A 69 10.67 -5.10 -5.56
CA LYS A 69 9.22 -5.25 -5.60
C LYS A 69 8.75 -5.93 -4.32
N HIS A 70 7.73 -5.37 -3.70
CA HIS A 70 7.08 -5.92 -2.51
C HIS A 70 5.61 -6.21 -2.83
N GLY A 71 5.23 -7.48 -2.72
CA GLY A 71 3.96 -8.01 -3.21
C GLY A 71 4.14 -8.89 -4.45
N PRO A 72 3.07 -9.11 -5.24
CA PRO A 72 1.73 -8.57 -5.04
C PRO A 72 1.04 -9.15 -3.80
N PHE A 73 0.39 -8.28 -3.03
CA PHE A 73 -0.50 -8.63 -1.93
C PHE A 73 -1.93 -8.67 -2.44
N GLY A 74 -2.66 -9.74 -2.13
CA GLY A 74 -3.97 -10.02 -2.75
C GLY A 74 -3.84 -10.74 -4.09
N LYS A 75 -4.95 -11.29 -4.60
CA LYS A 75 -4.94 -12.08 -5.86
C LYS A 75 -5.27 -11.25 -7.11
N GLY A 76 -5.57 -9.97 -6.96
CA GLY A 76 -5.90 -9.07 -8.07
C GLY A 76 -7.22 -9.39 -8.78
N GLY A 77 -7.23 -9.10 -10.08
CA GLY A 77 -8.43 -9.02 -10.92
C GLY A 77 -9.10 -7.65 -10.86
N GLY A 78 -10.11 -7.45 -11.71
CA GLY A 78 -10.80 -6.17 -11.85
C GLY A 78 -10.01 -5.15 -12.66
N ILE A 79 -10.10 -3.88 -12.28
CA ILE A 79 -9.50 -2.75 -13.00
C ILE A 79 -8.12 -2.47 -12.39
N GLU A 80 -7.08 -2.55 -13.22
CA GLU A 80 -5.70 -2.27 -12.82
C GLU A 80 -5.43 -0.75 -12.78
N PHE A 81 -4.54 -0.34 -11.88
CA PHE A 81 -4.03 1.03 -11.79
C PHE A 81 -2.53 1.02 -11.49
N THR A 82 -1.87 2.12 -11.80
CA THR A 82 -0.47 2.35 -11.43
C THR A 82 -0.28 3.82 -11.08
N VAL A 83 0.44 4.07 -9.99
CA VAL A 83 0.90 5.39 -9.58
C VAL A 83 2.42 5.39 -9.74
N PRO A 84 2.96 5.88 -10.88
CA PRO A 84 4.39 6.08 -11.06
C PRO A 84 4.82 7.44 -10.51
N VAL A 85 5.89 7.48 -9.71
CA VAL A 85 6.51 8.71 -9.23
C VAL A 85 7.84 8.90 -9.96
N VAL A 86 7.85 9.81 -10.93
CA VAL A 86 9.03 10.11 -11.76
C VAL A 86 10.02 11.00 -11.00
N GLU A 87 9.51 11.99 -10.27
CA GLU A 87 10.27 12.89 -9.42
C GLU A 87 9.66 12.92 -8.02
N GLY A 88 10.51 12.79 -6.99
CA GLY A 88 10.09 12.67 -5.60
C GLY A 88 9.94 11.21 -5.13
N GLN A 89 9.29 11.07 -3.98
CA GLN A 89 9.12 9.81 -3.26
C GLN A 89 7.76 9.74 -2.58
N ILE A 90 7.24 8.52 -2.44
CA ILE A 90 6.04 8.26 -1.63
C ILE A 90 6.47 8.21 -0.16
N VAL A 91 6.01 9.18 0.62
CA VAL A 91 6.32 9.33 2.05
C VAL A 91 5.17 8.90 2.95
N GLY A 92 4.02 8.57 2.38
CA GLY A 92 2.92 8.03 3.16
C GLY A 92 1.71 7.68 2.34
N PHE A 93 0.71 7.18 3.04
CA PHE A 93 -0.54 6.76 2.44
C PHE A 93 -1.71 7.24 3.28
N PHE A 94 -2.84 7.39 2.61
CA PHE A 94 -4.15 7.54 3.20
C PHE A 94 -5.12 6.62 2.46
N GLY A 95 -6.33 6.47 2.94
CA GLY A 95 -7.27 5.56 2.30
C GLY A 95 -8.63 5.58 2.93
N GLN A 96 -9.49 4.74 2.37
CA GLN A 96 -10.83 4.52 2.84
C GLN A 96 -10.96 3.08 3.34
N SER A 97 -11.53 2.92 4.52
CA SER A 97 -11.75 1.63 5.17
C SER A 97 -13.24 1.30 5.27
N GLY A 98 -13.56 0.04 5.06
CA GLY A 98 -14.84 -0.61 5.32
C GLY A 98 -14.55 -1.95 5.98
N SER A 99 -15.14 -3.03 5.47
CA SER A 99 -14.75 -4.38 5.91
C SER A 99 -13.33 -4.73 5.46
N PHE A 100 -12.83 -4.02 4.44
CA PHE A 100 -11.54 -4.21 3.79
C PHE A 100 -10.88 -2.86 3.47
N LEU A 101 -9.78 -2.87 2.72
CA LEU A 101 -9.23 -1.65 2.15
C LEU A 101 -10.03 -1.27 0.89
N ASN A 102 -10.85 -0.22 0.98
CA ASN A 102 -11.73 0.20 -0.13
C ASN A 102 -11.03 1.15 -1.10
N GLY A 103 -10.12 1.99 -0.60
CA GLY A 103 -9.38 2.95 -1.41
C GLY A 103 -8.02 3.27 -0.81
N ILE A 104 -7.07 3.65 -1.66
CA ILE A 104 -5.71 4.04 -1.28
C ILE A 104 -5.31 5.30 -2.04
N GLY A 105 -4.66 6.23 -1.34
CA GLY A 105 -3.99 7.41 -1.88
C GLY A 105 -2.59 7.53 -1.30
N VAL A 106 -1.75 8.35 -1.93
CA VAL A 106 -0.34 8.53 -1.56
C VAL A 106 -0.04 9.99 -1.22
N TYR A 107 0.84 10.20 -0.25
CA TYR A 107 1.51 11.47 -0.01
C TYR A 107 2.87 11.46 -0.70
N LEU A 108 3.16 12.52 -1.46
CA LEU A 108 4.40 12.69 -2.20
C LEU A 108 5.23 13.81 -1.57
N ALA A 109 6.54 13.62 -1.54
CA ALA A 109 7.50 14.66 -1.22
C ALA A 109 8.57 14.75 -2.32
N PRO A 110 9.15 15.93 -2.56
CA PRO A 110 10.38 16.04 -3.35
C PRO A 110 11.51 15.20 -2.75
N ASN A 111 12.48 14.84 -3.58
CA ASN A 111 13.71 14.17 -3.15
C ASN A 111 14.70 15.15 -2.53
#